data_AF-A0A941XCF4-F1
#
_entry.id   AF-A0A941XCF4-F1
#
_cell.length_a   1.000
_cell.length_b   1.000
_cell.length_c   1.000
_cell.angle_alpha   90.00
_cell.angle_beta   90.00
_cell.angle_gamma   90.00
#
_symmetry.space_group_name_H-M   'P 1'
#
loop_
_entity.id
_entity.type
_entity.pdbx_description
1 polymer ?
#
loop_
_entity_poly.entity_id
_entity_poly.type
_entity_poly.pdbx_seq_one_letter_code
_entity_poly.pdbx_strand_id
1 'polypeptide(L)'
;MVKSFMTNMPDQCGAFLAASRIIERHQGNIVRVSYNKAVDAHALFLDVEAEDTVLSAIEGELNQAGFLKSVPHAKIILAQFDVPDHPGAVVPILEVLNRHHVNISYISSQSNDSGHASLKMGLYIEEPGVMDTLLRELSALCPVQILSYDSGEKKLDTTVFYLRFASEIRRLLRLTQEQTNEFTYYANLIMQELDERNEPPSKTFEYINRFARFVAEHNGAAYECRVTHVPLTEQVRAVVLEPPFGSNITVLEDTKTRALLVIDSGFRCCARYTLRQLRTIFPDFDERKREMLLTHSDSDHTGLAESMPVIWCSQRTADCFANESLGLPSPREASATGLPYYRLNKLITEYAVPPLNRLRILNTSHGDDEQPISPIGAFLFGDMRFNVLQGNGGHVPGETMLIDPVHRVAFTGDDYINPHNMTPPQKEFDRLAPYLARSVNVDSPRYHAILRAVLAMLDGKGYLIFPGHGGVVQRTEAM
;
A
#
# COMPACT_ATOMS: atom_id res chain seq x y z
N MET A 1 15.19 -18.70 -4.87
CA MET A 1 14.17 -17.77 -4.33
C MET A 1 14.88 -16.55 -3.76
N VAL A 2 14.24 -15.39 -3.73
CA VAL A 2 14.84 -14.15 -3.16
C VAL A 2 14.15 -13.81 -1.85
N LYS A 3 14.92 -13.60 -0.77
CA LYS A 3 14.43 -13.11 0.52
C LYS A 3 15.13 -11.80 0.90
N SER A 4 14.35 -10.85 1.40
CA SER A 4 14.82 -9.55 1.86
C SER A 4 15.14 -9.58 3.35
N PHE A 5 16.31 -9.09 3.73
CA PHE A 5 16.75 -8.91 5.11
C PHE A 5 16.92 -7.41 5.40
N MET A 6 16.26 -6.93 6.45
CA MET A 6 16.58 -5.64 7.05
C MET A 6 17.53 -5.88 8.22
N THR A 7 18.78 -5.48 8.05
CA THR A 7 19.82 -5.64 9.06
C THR A 7 20.09 -4.33 9.80
N ASN A 8 20.29 -4.41 11.10
CA ASN A 8 20.80 -3.36 11.96
C ASN A 8 22.32 -3.56 12.12
N MET A 9 23.08 -2.80 11.34
CA MET A 9 24.52 -2.87 11.25
C MET A 9 25.16 -2.09 12.41
N PRO A 10 26.04 -2.73 13.19
CA PRO A 10 26.87 -2.00 14.14
C PRO A 10 27.71 -0.97 13.39
N ASP A 11 27.84 0.24 13.93
CA ASP A 11 28.71 1.28 13.36
C ASP A 11 30.18 0.99 13.66
N GLN A 12 30.68 -0.07 13.02
CA GLN A 12 32.05 -0.56 13.11
C GLN A 12 32.55 -0.98 11.72
N CYS A 13 33.84 -0.76 11.48
CA CYS A 13 34.47 -1.16 10.22
C CYS A 13 34.30 -2.68 10.00
N GLY A 14 33.95 -3.07 8.77
CA GLY A 14 33.80 -4.48 8.39
C GLY A 14 32.47 -5.13 8.76
N ALA A 15 31.50 -4.37 9.30
CA ALA A 15 30.17 -4.92 9.62
C ALA A 15 29.49 -5.55 8.39
N PHE A 16 29.47 -4.86 7.24
CA PHE A 16 28.91 -5.42 6.00
C PHE A 16 29.68 -6.66 5.52
N LEU A 17 31.01 -6.64 5.61
CA LEU A 17 31.83 -7.81 5.29
C LEU A 17 31.47 -9.02 6.16
N ALA A 18 31.18 -8.82 7.45
CA ALA A 18 30.75 -9.89 8.34
C ALA A 18 29.39 -10.47 7.91
N ALA A 19 28.42 -9.62 7.57
CA ALA A 19 27.13 -10.05 7.02
C ALA A 19 27.30 -10.79 5.67
N SER A 20 28.13 -10.26 4.76
CA SER A 20 28.43 -10.90 3.48
C SER A 20 29.10 -12.26 3.64
N ARG A 21 30.01 -12.42 4.61
CA ARG A 21 30.64 -13.73 4.92
C ARG A 21 29.66 -14.75 5.50
N ILE A 22 28.60 -14.31 6.19
CA ILE A 22 27.52 -15.22 6.59
C ILE A 22 26.81 -15.73 5.35
N ILE A 23 26.41 -14.82 4.45
CA ILE A 23 25.68 -15.16 3.22
C ILE A 23 26.53 -16.05 2.29
N GLU A 24 27.79 -15.70 2.09
CA GLU A 24 28.75 -16.45 1.25
C GLU A 24 28.98 -17.88 1.75
N ARG A 25 29.13 -18.08 3.07
CA ARG A 25 29.34 -19.43 3.66
C ARG A 25 28.17 -20.36 3.39
N HIS A 26 26.98 -19.81 3.23
CA HIS A 26 25.75 -20.53 2.89
C HIS A 26 25.52 -20.62 1.37
N GLN A 27 26.44 -20.13 0.54
CA GLN A 27 26.30 -20.05 -0.92
C GLN A 27 25.10 -19.21 -1.37
N GLY A 28 24.66 -18.25 -0.55
CA GLY A 28 23.66 -17.26 -0.96
C GLY A 28 24.28 -16.18 -1.85
N ASN A 29 23.49 -15.65 -2.79
CA ASN A 29 23.90 -14.56 -3.67
C ASN A 29 23.22 -13.25 -3.26
N ILE A 30 23.97 -12.19 -3.01
CA ILE A 30 23.39 -10.86 -2.76
C ILE A 30 23.02 -10.26 -4.12
N VAL A 31 21.73 -10.30 -4.47
CA VAL A 31 21.23 -9.73 -5.72
C VAL A 31 21.02 -8.22 -5.62
N ARG A 32 20.83 -7.72 -4.38
CA ARG A 32 20.72 -6.28 -4.11
C ARG A 32 21.24 -5.94 -2.73
N VAL A 33 21.93 -4.82 -2.64
CA VAL A 33 22.30 -4.20 -1.37
C VAL A 33 21.90 -2.73 -1.41
N SER A 34 21.26 -2.29 -0.35
CA SER A 34 20.83 -0.90 -0.18
C SER A 34 21.30 -0.42 1.18
N TYR A 35 22.21 0.54 1.15
CA TYR A 35 22.65 1.26 2.34
C TYR A 35 22.58 2.75 2.05
N ASN A 36 21.89 3.48 2.91
CA ASN A 36 21.88 4.93 2.81
C ASN A 36 22.05 5.50 4.22
N LYS A 37 23.29 5.88 4.55
CA LYS A 37 23.64 6.51 5.83
C LYS A 37 22.86 7.79 6.10
N ALA A 38 22.40 8.47 5.04
CA ALA A 38 21.54 9.62 5.24
C ALA A 38 20.23 9.15 5.87
N VAL A 39 19.63 8.07 5.34
CA VAL A 39 18.33 7.44 5.65
C VAL A 39 18.28 6.68 6.96
N ASP A 40 19.30 5.89 7.26
CA ASP A 40 19.50 5.25 8.56
C ASP A 40 20.98 4.86 8.65
N ALA A 41 21.68 5.35 9.67
CA ALA A 41 23.10 5.07 9.87
C ALA A 41 23.38 3.56 10.07
N HIS A 42 22.39 2.81 10.56
CA HIS A 42 22.54 1.42 10.93
C HIS A 42 21.70 0.47 10.07
N ALA A 43 20.63 0.91 9.40
CA ALA A 43 19.85 0.00 8.56
C ALA A 43 20.52 -0.30 7.21
N LEU A 44 20.77 -1.59 6.96
CA LEU A 44 21.23 -2.12 5.68
C LEU A 44 20.20 -3.14 5.18
N PHE A 45 19.74 -2.94 3.95
CA PHE A 45 18.79 -3.83 3.29
C PHE A 45 19.50 -4.73 2.30
N LEU A 46 19.25 -6.04 2.39
CA LEU A 46 19.88 -7.07 1.57
C LEU A 46 18.81 -7.94 0.92
N ASP A 47 18.83 -8.05 -0.40
CA ASP A 47 18.10 -9.11 -1.11
C ASP A 47 19.07 -10.24 -1.41
N VAL A 48 18.76 -11.43 -0.88
CA VAL A 48 19.58 -12.62 -1.03
C VAL A 48 18.81 -13.67 -1.80
N GLU A 49 19.41 -14.16 -2.87
CA GLU A 49 18.92 -15.28 -3.65
C GLU A 49 19.57 -16.59 -3.19
N ALA A 50 18.75 -17.55 -2.75
CA ALA A 50 19.16 -18.91 -2.44
C ALA A 50 17.94 -19.87 -2.39
N GLU A 51 18.17 -21.14 -2.07
CA GLU A 51 17.14 -22.11 -1.70
C GLU A 51 16.54 -21.77 -0.31
N ASP A 52 15.27 -22.11 -0.05
CA ASP A 52 14.57 -21.69 1.19
C ASP A 52 15.23 -22.18 2.49
N THR A 53 15.77 -23.41 2.46
CA THR A 53 16.50 -23.99 3.58
C THR A 53 17.78 -23.22 3.88
N VAL A 54 18.43 -22.72 2.84
CA VAL A 54 19.64 -21.87 2.91
C VAL A 54 19.28 -20.48 3.43
N LEU A 55 18.20 -19.88 2.93
CA LEU A 55 17.70 -18.57 3.39
C LEU A 55 17.36 -18.59 4.88
N SER A 56 16.77 -19.68 5.38
CA SER A 56 16.47 -19.87 6.80
C SER A 56 17.74 -20.00 7.66
N ALA A 57 18.78 -20.66 7.15
CA ALA A 57 20.07 -20.77 7.83
C ALA A 57 20.80 -19.42 7.91
N ILE A 58 20.79 -18.65 6.80
CA ILE A 58 21.33 -17.29 6.74
C ILE A 58 20.64 -16.38 7.76
N GLU A 59 19.31 -16.41 7.83
CA GLU A 59 18.54 -15.63 8.80
C GLU A 59 18.92 -15.96 10.25
N GLY A 60 19.03 -17.26 10.57
CA GLY A 60 19.42 -17.72 11.90
C GLY A 60 20.79 -17.18 12.33
N GLU A 61 21.79 -17.23 11.43
CA GLU A 61 23.13 -16.71 11.72
C GLU A 61 23.19 -15.19 11.77
N LEU A 62 22.48 -14.48 10.88
CA LEU A 62 22.36 -13.02 10.95
C LEU A 62 21.72 -12.58 12.27
N ASN A 63 20.71 -13.31 12.75
CA ASN A 63 20.06 -13.03 14.04
C ASN A 63 21.01 -13.30 15.22
N GLN A 64 21.72 -14.43 15.22
CA GLN A 64 22.70 -14.77 16.26
C GLN A 64 23.84 -13.76 16.32
N ALA A 65 24.30 -13.27 15.17
CA ALA A 65 25.30 -12.22 15.07
C ALA A 65 24.76 -10.82 15.48
N GLY A 66 23.46 -10.72 15.78
CA GLY A 66 22.81 -9.50 16.24
C GLY A 66 22.42 -8.53 15.12
N PHE A 67 22.59 -8.91 13.85
CA PHE A 67 22.24 -8.08 12.70
C PHE A 67 20.73 -7.93 12.50
N LEU A 68 19.88 -8.80 13.06
CA LEU A 68 18.41 -8.70 12.88
C LEU A 68 17.68 -8.17 14.13
N LYS A 69 18.40 -7.60 15.10
CA LYS A 69 17.80 -7.07 16.34
C LYS A 69 16.90 -5.86 16.06
N SER A 70 15.73 -5.81 16.71
CA SER A 70 14.82 -4.66 16.65
C SER A 70 15.52 -3.40 17.16
N VAL A 71 15.35 -2.29 16.43
CA VAL A 71 15.77 -0.97 16.91
C VAL A 71 15.04 -0.67 18.23
N PRO A 72 15.74 -0.32 19.33
CA PRO A 72 15.09 0.16 20.55
C PRO A 72 14.17 1.35 20.22
N HIS A 73 13.11 1.54 21.01
CA HIS A 73 12.23 2.72 20.92
C HIS A 73 12.98 3.99 21.35
N ALA A 74 13.89 4.47 20.52
CA ALA A 74 14.58 5.71 20.77
C ALA A 74 13.77 6.90 20.28
N LYS A 75 13.58 7.86 21.18
CA LYS A 75 13.01 9.16 20.88
C LYS A 75 14.14 10.11 20.52
N ILE A 76 14.15 10.58 19.28
CA ILE A 76 15.13 11.58 18.84
C ILE A 76 14.54 12.98 19.01
N ILE A 77 15.29 13.87 19.66
CA ILE A 77 14.89 15.26 19.88
C ILE A 77 15.89 16.20 19.23
N LEU A 78 15.36 17.19 18.51
CA LEU A 78 16.16 18.31 18.01
C LEU A 78 16.12 19.43 19.04
N ALA A 79 17.29 19.74 19.61
CA ALA A 79 17.48 20.83 20.55
C ALA A 79 18.42 21.87 19.94
N GLN A 80 18.11 23.13 20.16
CA GLN A 80 18.99 24.25 19.88
C GLN A 80 19.50 24.81 21.21
N PHE A 81 20.81 24.98 21.29
CA PHE A 81 21.56 25.50 22.41
C PHE A 81 22.15 26.84 21.99
N ASP A 82 21.93 27.87 22.80
CA ASP A 82 22.58 29.16 22.63
C ASP A 82 23.89 29.17 23.45
N VAL A 83 24.99 28.83 22.80
CA VAL A 83 26.29 28.56 23.45
C VAL A 83 27.18 29.79 23.37
N PRO A 84 27.84 30.24 24.45
CA PRO A 84 28.81 31.33 24.39
C PRO A 84 29.95 31.02 23.40
N ASP A 85 30.34 31.99 22.56
CA ASP A 85 31.39 31.78 21.56
C ASP A 85 32.79 31.97 22.16
N HIS A 86 33.24 30.98 22.93
CA HIS A 86 34.60 30.90 23.46
C HIS A 86 35.17 29.47 23.40
N PRO A 87 36.50 29.30 23.48
CA PRO A 87 37.12 27.98 23.47
C PRO A 87 36.50 27.05 24.53
N GLY A 88 36.10 25.85 24.10
CA GLY A 88 35.58 24.81 24.97
C GLY A 88 34.11 24.95 25.41
N ALA A 89 33.37 25.96 24.94
CA ALA A 89 32.00 26.22 25.41
C ALA A 89 30.99 25.07 25.17
N VAL A 90 31.26 24.18 24.21
CA VAL A 90 30.42 23.00 23.92
C VAL A 90 30.70 21.81 24.87
N VAL A 91 31.86 21.79 25.55
CA VAL A 91 32.30 20.65 26.37
C VAL A 91 31.30 20.32 27.50
N PRO A 92 30.79 21.28 28.29
CA PRO A 92 29.83 20.98 29.36
C PRO A 92 28.55 20.31 28.86
N ILE A 93 28.09 20.67 27.65
CA ILE A 93 26.93 20.05 27.00
C ILE A 93 27.23 18.58 26.68
N LEU A 94 28.40 18.30 26.07
CA LEU A 94 28.83 16.94 25.72
C LEU A 94 29.03 16.06 26.97
N GLU A 95 29.53 16.61 28.07
CA GLU A 95 29.68 15.90 29.34
C GLU A 95 28.33 15.47 29.93
N VAL A 96 27.32 16.35 29.89
CA VAL A 96 25.94 16.02 30.30
C VAL A 96 25.39 14.89 29.43
N LEU A 97 25.51 15.00 28.10
CA LEU A 97 25.03 13.96 27.18
C LEU A 97 25.70 12.61 27.44
N ASN A 98 27.02 12.61 27.67
CA ASN A 98 27.79 11.40 27.96
C ASN A 98 27.37 10.73 29.29
N ARG A 99 27.11 11.51 30.36
CA ARG A 99 26.64 10.97 31.66
C ARG A 99 25.30 10.27 31.55
N HIS A 100 24.40 10.78 30.70
CA HIS A 100 23.08 10.21 30.46
C HIS A 100 23.06 9.17 29.34
N HIS A 101 24.23 8.82 28.79
CA HIS A 101 24.39 7.87 27.68
C HIS A 101 23.53 8.24 26.46
N VAL A 102 23.40 9.55 26.20
CA VAL A 102 22.64 10.09 25.07
C VAL A 102 23.56 10.24 23.87
N ASN A 103 23.28 9.49 22.80
CA ASN A 103 24.03 9.59 21.56
C ASN A 103 23.61 10.84 20.77
N ILE A 104 24.56 11.41 20.02
CA ILE A 104 24.34 12.59 19.16
C ILE A 104 24.17 12.08 17.73
N SER A 105 22.98 12.24 17.16
CA SER A 105 22.71 11.86 15.76
C SER A 105 23.07 12.98 14.78
N TYR A 106 22.97 14.23 15.23
CA TYR A 106 23.22 15.41 14.42
C TYR A 106 23.86 16.51 15.28
N ILE A 107 24.81 17.24 14.71
CA ILE A 107 25.38 18.45 15.32
C ILE A 107 25.66 19.48 14.23
N SER A 108 25.19 20.70 14.42
CA SER A 108 25.62 21.85 13.64
C SER A 108 25.82 23.04 14.55
N SER A 109 26.87 23.81 14.30
CA SER A 109 27.14 25.04 15.03
C SER A 109 27.35 26.17 14.03
N GLN A 110 26.72 27.30 14.27
CA GLN A 110 26.95 28.53 13.54
C GLN A 110 27.18 29.65 14.55
N SER A 111 28.35 30.28 14.50
CA SER A 111 28.62 31.53 15.22
C SER A 111 27.72 32.62 14.64
N ASN A 112 27.11 33.40 15.50
CA ASN A 112 26.48 34.65 15.11
C ASN A 112 27.39 35.80 15.57
N ASP A 113 27.35 36.95 14.90
CA ASP A 113 28.17 38.12 15.25
C ASP A 113 27.83 38.73 16.64
N SER A 114 27.04 38.03 17.47
CA SER A 114 26.59 38.45 18.79
C SER A 114 27.42 37.88 19.95
N GLY A 115 28.55 37.20 19.65
CA GLY A 115 29.42 36.58 20.66
C GLY A 115 28.90 35.25 21.19
N HIS A 116 27.93 34.66 20.49
CA HIS A 116 27.26 33.42 20.80
C HIS A 116 27.25 32.52 19.55
N ALA A 117 27.04 31.23 19.73
CA ALA A 117 26.92 30.25 18.67
C ALA A 117 25.63 29.46 18.85
N SER A 118 24.83 29.41 17.78
CA SER A 118 23.65 28.54 17.74
C SER A 118 24.12 27.12 17.45
N LEU A 119 24.13 26.28 18.46
CA LEU A 119 24.42 24.86 18.36
C LEU A 119 23.11 24.08 18.26
N LYS A 120 22.83 23.45 17.11
CA LYS A 120 21.69 22.54 16.95
C LYS A 120 22.17 21.10 17.06
N MET A 121 21.49 20.29 17.87
CA MET A 121 21.83 18.87 18.03
C MET A 121 20.60 17.96 17.96
N GLY A 122 20.75 16.83 17.27
CA GLY A 122 19.84 15.69 17.34
C GLY A 122 20.30 14.75 18.45
N LEU A 123 19.46 14.53 19.45
CA LEU A 123 19.75 13.73 20.64
C LEU A 123 18.95 12.42 20.60
N TYR A 124 19.64 11.29 20.64
CA TYR A 124 19.06 9.94 20.63
C TYR A 124 18.81 9.47 22.06
N ILE A 125 17.54 9.36 22.46
CA ILE A 125 17.14 9.04 23.83
C ILE A 125 16.38 7.71 23.84
N GLU A 126 17.06 6.66 24.28
CA GLU A 126 16.52 5.29 24.36
C GLU A 126 15.52 5.12 25.51
N GLU A 127 15.72 5.84 26.61
CA GLU A 127 14.90 5.73 27.82
C GLU A 127 14.01 6.96 28.03
N PRO A 128 12.66 6.82 28.00
CA PRO A 128 11.74 7.95 28.14
C PRO A 128 11.90 8.75 29.45
N GLY A 129 12.39 8.12 30.52
CA GLY A 129 12.58 8.74 31.83
C GLY A 129 13.80 9.66 31.96
N VAL A 130 14.75 9.61 31.03
CA VAL A 130 15.97 10.42 31.04
C VAL A 130 15.70 11.88 30.64
N MET A 131 14.59 12.13 29.92
CA MET A 131 14.28 13.40 29.28
C MET A 131 14.26 14.60 30.24
N ASP A 132 13.47 14.50 31.31
CA ASP A 132 13.19 15.64 32.18
C ASP A 132 14.44 16.03 32.99
N THR A 133 15.25 15.04 33.36
CA THR A 133 16.53 15.24 34.05
C THR A 133 17.56 15.83 33.10
N LEU A 134 17.65 15.30 31.87
CA LEU A 134 18.56 15.78 30.83
C LEU A 134 18.29 17.24 30.46
N LEU A 135 17.04 17.60 30.19
CA LEU A 135 16.67 18.97 29.83
C LEU A 135 16.92 19.96 30.97
N ARG A 136 16.71 19.54 32.22
CA ARG A 136 17.00 20.37 33.39
C ARG A 136 18.49 20.68 33.53
N GLU A 137 19.35 19.67 33.36
CA GLU A 137 20.81 19.86 33.42
C GLU A 137 21.31 20.71 32.26
N LEU A 138 20.81 20.48 31.04
CA LEU A 138 21.20 21.24 29.86
C LEU A 138 20.75 22.70 29.93
N SER A 139 19.52 22.95 30.42
CA SER A 139 18.98 24.32 30.58
C SER A 139 19.70 25.13 31.66
N ALA A 140 20.42 24.48 32.57
CA ALA A 140 21.25 25.14 33.58
C ALA A 140 22.59 25.64 32.99
N LEU A 141 23.02 25.08 31.85
CA LEU A 141 24.26 25.48 31.17
C LEU A 141 24.02 26.63 30.19
N CYS A 142 22.93 26.56 29.43
CA CYS A 142 22.57 27.58 28.45
C CYS A 142 21.08 27.52 28.10
N PRO A 143 20.53 28.57 27.46
CA PRO A 143 19.18 28.51 26.92
C PRO A 143 19.03 27.35 25.92
N VAL A 144 18.05 26.48 26.19
CA VAL A 144 17.71 25.34 25.32
C VAL A 144 16.32 25.57 24.74
N GLN A 145 16.21 25.46 23.41
CA GLN A 145 14.94 25.43 22.70
C GLN A 145 14.75 24.08 22.04
N ILE A 146 13.65 23.41 22.36
CA ILE A 146 13.22 22.22 21.62
C ILE A 146 12.52 22.67 20.35
N LEU A 147 13.05 22.27 19.21
CA LEU A 147 12.51 22.69 17.92
C LEU A 147 11.37 21.74 17.50
N SER A 148 10.19 22.31 17.19
CA SER A 148 9.12 21.60 16.47
C SER A 148 9.47 21.58 14.99
N TYR A 149 9.51 20.39 14.40
CA TYR A 149 9.92 20.22 13.01
C TYR A 149 8.83 20.74 12.06
N ASP A 150 9.21 21.66 11.18
CA ASP A 150 8.40 22.10 10.05
C ASP A 150 9.00 21.45 8.79
N SER A 151 8.16 20.83 7.95
CA SER A 151 8.54 19.89 6.88
C SER A 151 9.29 20.51 5.69
N GLY A 152 9.80 21.74 5.82
CA GLY A 152 10.41 22.52 4.74
C GLY A 152 11.94 22.63 4.75
N GLU A 153 12.66 22.26 5.83
CA GLU A 153 14.11 22.47 5.89
C GLU A 153 14.93 21.29 5.31
N LYS A 154 15.50 21.55 4.13
CA LYS A 154 16.24 20.67 3.21
C LYS A 154 17.54 20.01 3.72
N LYS A 155 17.79 19.85 5.02
CA LYS A 155 19.12 19.35 5.47
C LYS A 155 19.18 18.67 6.85
N LEU A 156 18.11 18.03 7.31
CA LEU A 156 18.09 17.35 8.61
C LEU A 156 17.99 15.82 8.45
N ASP A 157 19.08 15.17 8.86
CA ASP A 157 19.35 13.75 9.11
C ASP A 157 18.19 12.78 8.86
N THR A 158 18.26 12.09 7.72
CA THR A 158 17.20 11.22 7.22
C THR A 158 17.01 9.98 8.15
N THR A 159 17.98 9.59 9.00
CA THR A 159 17.82 8.56 10.07
C THR A 159 16.70 8.88 11.06
N VAL A 160 16.63 10.14 11.47
CA VAL A 160 15.62 10.63 12.41
C VAL A 160 14.24 10.66 11.76
N PHE A 161 14.21 11.00 10.48
CA PHE A 161 13.00 10.99 9.68
C PHE A 161 12.44 9.57 9.58
N TYR A 162 13.26 8.56 9.30
CA TYR A 162 12.80 7.17 9.11
C TYR A 162 12.26 6.54 10.39
N LEU A 163 12.92 6.72 11.53
CA LEU A 163 12.44 6.16 12.80
C LEU A 163 11.10 6.79 13.22
N ARG A 164 10.96 8.11 13.03
CA ARG A 164 9.68 8.80 13.27
C ARG A 164 8.62 8.35 12.28
N PHE A 165 8.95 8.26 10.99
CA PHE A 165 8.06 7.79 9.95
C PHE A 165 7.57 6.37 10.24
N ALA A 166 8.47 5.42 10.51
CA ALA A 166 8.13 4.05 10.86
C ALA A 166 7.25 3.97 12.11
N SER A 167 7.59 4.74 13.16
CA SER A 167 6.77 4.79 14.38
C SER A 167 5.39 5.42 14.15
N GLU A 168 5.30 6.45 13.31
CA GLU A 168 4.05 7.12 12.95
C GLU A 168 3.14 6.17 12.17
N ILE A 169 3.67 5.55 11.11
CA ILE A 169 2.95 4.57 10.29
C ILE A 169 2.51 3.37 11.13
N ARG A 170 3.40 2.83 11.98
CA ARG A 170 3.07 1.73 12.88
C ARG A 170 1.88 2.06 13.76
N ARG A 171 1.83 3.26 14.35
CA ARG A 171 0.71 3.71 15.18
C ARG A 171 -0.55 3.95 14.34
N LEU A 172 -0.40 4.57 13.17
CA LEU A 172 -1.49 4.95 12.28
C LEU A 172 -2.24 3.73 11.72
N LEU A 173 -1.49 2.75 11.22
CA LEU A 173 -2.00 1.53 10.59
C LEU A 173 -2.05 0.34 11.55
N ARG A 174 -1.63 0.52 12.82
CA ARG A 174 -1.60 -0.54 13.86
C ARG A 174 -0.76 -1.75 13.47
N LEU A 175 0.35 -1.53 12.78
CA LEU A 175 1.24 -2.59 12.32
C LEU A 175 1.96 -3.28 13.48
N THR A 176 2.26 -4.56 13.30
CA THR A 176 3.25 -5.27 14.13
C THR A 176 4.66 -4.73 13.86
N GLN A 177 5.63 -5.08 14.70
CA GLN A 177 7.03 -4.67 14.46
C GLN A 177 7.57 -5.26 13.14
N GLU A 178 7.24 -6.51 12.85
CA GLU A 178 7.64 -7.19 11.61
C GLU A 178 7.07 -6.49 10.38
N GLN A 179 5.76 -6.21 10.37
CA GLN A 179 5.11 -5.44 9.30
C GLN A 179 5.66 -4.01 9.19
N THR A 180 6.08 -3.40 10.30
CA THR A 180 6.70 -2.06 10.28
C THR A 180 8.07 -2.10 9.61
N ASN A 181 8.86 -3.14 9.86
CA ASN A 181 10.14 -3.35 9.21
C ASN A 181 9.96 -3.58 7.71
N GLU A 182 9.00 -4.44 7.34
CA GLU A 182 8.63 -4.70 5.95
C GLU A 182 8.15 -3.43 5.23
N PHE A 183 7.27 -2.65 5.88
CA PHE A 183 6.80 -1.37 5.35
C PHE A 183 7.97 -0.41 5.11
N THR A 184 8.86 -0.27 6.09
CA THR A 184 10.02 0.63 6.00
C THR A 184 10.95 0.22 4.86
N TYR A 185 11.15 -1.09 4.68
CA TYR A 185 11.92 -1.63 3.58
C TYR A 185 11.35 -1.23 2.20
N TYR A 186 10.06 -1.46 1.97
CA TYR A 186 9.44 -1.13 0.69
C TYR A 186 9.32 0.39 0.45
N ALA A 187 9.14 1.18 1.51
CA ALA A 187 9.17 2.63 1.41
C ALA A 187 10.55 3.17 0.97
N ASN A 188 11.63 2.60 1.54
CA ASN A 188 13.00 2.91 1.12
C ASN A 188 13.25 2.51 -0.34
N LEU A 189 12.72 1.37 -0.76
CA LEU A 189 12.80 0.89 -2.15
C LEU A 189 12.20 1.89 -3.15
N ILE A 190 10.97 2.34 -2.93
CA ILE A 190 10.34 3.36 -3.80
C ILE A 190 11.20 4.62 -3.85
N MET A 191 11.74 5.05 -2.70
CA MET A 191 12.56 6.25 -2.64
C MET A 191 13.84 6.11 -3.47
N GLN A 192 14.50 4.96 -3.46
CA GLN A 192 15.68 4.72 -4.31
C GLN A 192 15.34 4.79 -5.79
N GLU A 193 14.26 4.13 -6.19
CA GLU A 193 13.83 4.10 -7.59
C GLU A 193 13.42 5.48 -8.13
N LEU A 194 12.91 6.35 -7.26
CA LEU A 194 12.54 7.72 -7.60
C LEU A 194 13.76 8.67 -7.55
N ASP A 195 14.69 8.46 -6.63
CA ASP A 195 15.96 9.21 -6.53
C ASP A 195 16.84 9.00 -7.77
N GLU A 196 16.91 7.78 -8.30
CA GLU A 196 17.57 7.47 -9.60
C GLU A 196 17.04 8.31 -10.77
N ARG A 197 15.86 8.92 -10.62
CA ARG A 197 15.20 9.79 -11.62
C ARG A 197 15.23 11.28 -11.25
N ASN A 198 16.03 11.67 -10.26
CA ASN A 198 16.12 13.02 -9.69
C ASN A 198 14.83 13.53 -9.03
N GLU A 199 13.93 12.65 -8.58
CA GLU A 199 12.80 13.05 -7.73
C GLU A 199 13.26 13.20 -6.27
N PRO A 200 12.82 14.23 -5.52
CA PRO A 200 13.28 14.43 -4.16
C PRO A 200 12.82 13.28 -3.24
N PRO A 201 13.73 12.64 -2.48
CA PRO A 201 13.38 11.59 -1.52
C PRO A 201 12.26 11.97 -0.53
N SER A 202 12.23 13.23 -0.11
CA SER A 202 11.22 13.77 0.80
C SER A 202 9.80 13.67 0.24
N LYS A 203 9.65 13.83 -1.08
CA LYS A 203 8.37 13.77 -1.77
C LYS A 203 7.83 12.35 -1.79
N THR A 204 8.68 11.33 -1.94
CA THR A 204 8.28 9.93 -1.86
C THR A 204 7.64 9.60 -0.52
N PHE A 205 8.31 9.93 0.58
CA PHE A 205 7.78 9.66 1.91
C PHE A 205 6.55 10.50 2.25
N GLU A 206 6.48 11.73 1.76
CA GLU A 206 5.27 12.54 1.86
C GLU A 206 4.08 11.83 1.22
N TYR A 207 4.22 11.31 0.00
CA TYR A 207 3.15 10.58 -0.68
C TYR A 207 2.77 9.27 0.01
N ILE A 208 3.75 8.50 0.50
CA ILE A 208 3.47 7.29 1.28
C ILE A 208 2.72 7.63 2.58
N ASN A 209 3.13 8.69 3.29
CA ASN A 209 2.43 9.14 4.49
C ASN A 209 1.02 9.62 4.16
N ARG A 210 0.84 10.39 3.08
CA ARG A 210 -0.48 10.81 2.59
C ARG A 210 -1.38 9.63 2.28
N PHE A 211 -0.88 8.58 1.63
CA PHE A 211 -1.65 7.36 1.38
C PHE A 211 -2.08 6.69 2.69
N ALA A 212 -1.15 6.44 3.61
CA ALA A 212 -1.48 5.82 4.89
C ALA A 212 -2.47 6.65 5.73
N ARG A 213 -2.30 7.98 5.75
CA ARG A 213 -3.19 8.91 6.45
C ARG A 213 -4.56 8.97 5.82
N PHE A 214 -4.63 9.05 4.50
CA PHE A 214 -5.90 9.05 3.78
C PHE A 214 -6.73 7.82 4.13
N VAL A 215 -6.11 6.63 4.09
CA VAL A 215 -6.79 5.38 4.45
C VAL A 215 -7.23 5.40 5.92
N ALA A 216 -6.40 5.88 6.84
CA ALA A 216 -6.78 5.94 8.25
C ALA A 216 -7.92 6.95 8.53
N GLU A 217 -7.93 8.09 7.83
CA GLU A 217 -8.89 9.19 8.00
C GLU A 217 -10.25 8.92 7.35
N HIS A 218 -10.29 8.16 6.25
CA HIS A 218 -11.52 7.80 5.53
C HIS A 218 -12.03 6.40 5.85
N ASN A 219 -11.39 5.71 6.78
CA ASN A 219 -11.87 4.45 7.34
C ASN A 219 -12.57 4.74 8.68
N GLY A 220 -13.13 3.73 9.34
CA GLY A 220 -13.68 3.97 10.66
C GLY A 220 -15.11 4.49 10.67
N ALA A 221 -15.34 5.44 11.57
CA ALA A 221 -16.58 6.20 11.63
C ALA A 221 -16.76 7.13 10.42
N ALA A 222 -15.66 7.51 9.76
CA ALA A 222 -15.65 8.38 8.58
C ALA A 222 -15.82 7.61 7.26
N TYR A 223 -15.99 6.28 7.31
CA TYR A 223 -16.25 5.48 6.12
C TYR A 223 -17.68 5.68 5.62
N GLU A 224 -17.81 6.55 4.63
CA GLU A 224 -19.09 6.94 4.01
C GLU A 224 -19.09 6.58 2.52
N CYS A 225 -20.02 5.74 2.11
CA CYS A 225 -20.21 5.43 0.69
C CYS A 225 -21.33 6.29 0.11
N ARG A 226 -21.14 6.77 -1.12
CA ARG A 226 -22.29 7.19 -1.93
C ARG A 226 -23.05 5.93 -2.35
N VAL A 227 -24.35 5.88 -2.05
CA VAL A 227 -25.19 4.72 -2.36
C VAL A 227 -26.18 5.08 -3.46
N THR A 228 -26.16 4.32 -4.55
CA THR A 228 -27.04 4.52 -5.71
C THR A 228 -27.89 3.26 -5.93
N HIS A 229 -29.21 3.41 -5.94
CA HIS A 229 -30.15 2.33 -6.27
C HIS A 229 -30.56 2.44 -7.73
N VAL A 230 -30.44 1.35 -8.48
CA VAL A 230 -30.76 1.32 -9.91
C VAL A 230 -31.62 0.09 -10.24
N PRO A 231 -32.89 0.26 -10.65
CA PRO A 231 -33.67 -0.85 -11.18
C PRO A 231 -33.08 -1.26 -12.55
N LEU A 232 -32.84 -2.57 -12.75
CA LEU A 232 -32.32 -3.09 -14.02
C LEU A 232 -33.42 -3.75 -14.84
N THR A 233 -34.22 -4.58 -14.20
CA THR A 233 -35.40 -5.26 -14.78
C THR A 233 -36.55 -5.23 -13.77
N GLU A 234 -37.67 -5.87 -14.10
CA GLU A 234 -38.75 -6.08 -13.12
C GLU A 234 -38.30 -7.00 -11.96
N GLN A 235 -37.34 -7.90 -12.22
CA GLN A 235 -36.86 -8.88 -11.24
C GLN A 235 -35.55 -8.47 -10.56
N VAL A 236 -34.66 -7.78 -11.24
CA VAL A 236 -33.30 -7.48 -10.75
C VAL A 236 -33.12 -5.98 -10.45
N ARG A 237 -32.58 -5.69 -9.28
CA ARG A 237 -32.18 -4.35 -8.84
C ARG A 237 -30.70 -4.33 -8.51
N ALA A 238 -30.02 -3.23 -8.81
CA ALA A 238 -28.65 -2.98 -8.40
C ALA A 238 -28.60 -1.95 -7.27
N VAL A 239 -27.69 -2.15 -6.32
CA VAL A 239 -27.27 -1.16 -5.34
C VAL A 239 -25.77 -0.98 -5.46
N VAL A 240 -25.32 0.22 -5.80
CA VAL A 240 -23.91 0.56 -5.95
C VAL A 240 -23.47 1.34 -4.73
N LEU A 241 -22.47 0.82 -4.01
CA LEU A 241 -21.79 1.53 -2.95
C LEU A 241 -20.46 2.01 -3.52
N GLU A 242 -20.26 3.32 -3.50
CA GLU A 242 -19.05 3.96 -3.97
C GLU A 242 -18.28 4.46 -2.74
N PRO A 243 -17.27 3.71 -2.28
CA PRO A 243 -16.51 4.09 -1.09
C PRO A 243 -15.63 5.32 -1.34
N PRO A 244 -15.11 5.96 -0.28
CA PRO A 244 -14.21 7.10 -0.42
C PRO A 244 -12.90 6.74 -1.12
N PHE A 245 -12.51 5.47 -1.12
CA PHE A 245 -11.36 4.89 -1.83
C PHE A 245 -11.54 3.40 -2.07
N GLY A 246 -10.80 2.88 -3.06
CA GLY A 246 -10.96 1.54 -3.61
C GLY A 246 -12.12 1.44 -4.60
N SER A 247 -12.30 0.24 -5.15
CA SER A 247 -13.37 -0.03 -6.12
C SER A 247 -14.78 0.17 -5.57
N ASN A 248 -15.69 0.41 -6.50
CA ASN A 248 -17.12 0.33 -6.30
C ASN A 248 -17.54 -1.10 -5.93
N ILE A 249 -18.65 -1.18 -5.20
CA ILE A 249 -19.24 -2.43 -4.74
C ILE A 249 -20.66 -2.48 -5.28
N THR A 250 -20.92 -3.34 -6.25
CA THR A 250 -22.26 -3.44 -6.84
C THR A 250 -22.97 -4.69 -6.38
N VAL A 251 -24.10 -4.54 -5.71
CA VAL A 251 -24.94 -5.66 -5.26
C VAL A 251 -26.15 -5.78 -6.17
N LEU A 252 -26.27 -6.90 -6.87
CA LEU A 252 -27.49 -7.28 -7.57
C LEU A 252 -28.38 -8.06 -6.62
N GLU A 253 -29.66 -7.68 -6.55
CA GLU A 253 -30.71 -8.35 -5.81
C GLU A 253 -31.72 -8.93 -6.79
N ASP A 254 -31.96 -10.23 -6.72
CA ASP A 254 -33.13 -10.85 -7.33
C ASP A 254 -34.32 -10.69 -6.38
N THR A 255 -35.27 -9.85 -6.74
CA THR A 255 -36.42 -9.51 -5.89
C THR A 255 -37.38 -10.68 -5.65
N LYS A 256 -37.36 -11.73 -6.49
CA LYS A 256 -38.22 -12.92 -6.31
C LYS A 256 -37.60 -13.91 -5.33
N THR A 257 -36.30 -14.16 -5.47
CA THR A 257 -35.59 -15.17 -4.66
C THR A 257 -34.87 -14.58 -3.45
N ARG A 258 -34.74 -13.24 -3.40
CA ARG A 258 -33.93 -12.47 -2.45
C ARG A 258 -32.44 -12.80 -2.49
N ALA A 259 -31.97 -13.50 -3.51
CA ALA A 259 -30.56 -13.80 -3.70
C ALA A 259 -29.76 -12.53 -3.99
N LEU A 260 -28.52 -12.49 -3.52
CA LEU A 260 -27.59 -11.38 -3.69
C LEU A 260 -26.35 -11.83 -4.48
N LEU A 261 -25.95 -11.03 -5.45
CA LEU A 261 -24.64 -11.13 -6.11
C LEU A 261 -23.87 -9.85 -5.84
N VAL A 262 -22.74 -9.96 -5.14
CA VAL A 262 -21.83 -8.84 -4.87
C VAL A 262 -20.71 -8.84 -5.90
N ILE A 263 -20.64 -7.81 -6.73
CA ILE A 263 -19.61 -7.62 -7.75
C ILE A 263 -18.58 -6.64 -7.19
N ASP A 264 -17.35 -7.13 -7.00
CA ASP A 264 -16.23 -6.45 -6.33
C ASP A 264 -16.57 -5.94 -4.92
N SER A 265 -15.62 -5.30 -4.22
CA SER A 265 -15.80 -5.06 -2.78
C SER A 265 -14.92 -4.03 -2.07
N GLY A 266 -14.20 -3.16 -2.78
CA GLY A 266 -13.27 -2.24 -2.13
C GLY A 266 -12.11 -2.97 -1.41
N PHE A 267 -11.42 -2.24 -0.52
CA PHE A 267 -10.29 -2.77 0.26
C PHE A 267 -10.71 -3.54 1.53
N ARG A 268 -9.86 -4.49 1.95
CA ARG A 268 -10.09 -5.32 3.15
C ARG A 268 -10.12 -4.51 4.46
N CYS A 269 -9.30 -3.47 4.58
CA CYS A 269 -9.32 -2.58 5.76
C CYS A 269 -10.69 -1.90 5.98
N CYS A 270 -11.53 -1.82 4.93
CA CYS A 270 -12.89 -1.27 4.98
C CYS A 270 -13.99 -2.33 5.17
N ALA A 271 -13.67 -3.62 5.11
CA ALA A 271 -14.62 -4.73 5.04
C ALA A 271 -15.70 -4.69 6.12
N ARG A 272 -15.31 -4.46 7.38
CA ARG A 272 -16.27 -4.37 8.51
C ARG A 272 -17.29 -3.25 8.35
N TYR A 273 -16.90 -2.14 7.72
CA TYR A 273 -17.76 -0.98 7.53
C TYR A 273 -18.65 -1.14 6.31
N THR A 274 -18.11 -1.71 5.24
CA THR A 274 -18.90 -2.16 4.09
C THR A 274 -19.98 -3.15 4.52
N LEU A 275 -19.65 -4.19 5.28
CA LEU A 275 -20.62 -5.17 5.78
C LEU A 275 -21.72 -4.52 6.64
N ARG A 276 -21.37 -3.54 7.47
CA ARG A 276 -22.36 -2.77 8.24
C ARG A 276 -23.33 -2.01 7.33
N GLN A 277 -22.82 -1.36 6.29
CA GLN A 277 -23.67 -0.69 5.31
C GLN A 277 -24.55 -1.68 4.54
N LEU A 278 -23.99 -2.81 4.08
CA LEU A 278 -24.74 -3.87 3.42
C LEU A 278 -25.85 -4.43 4.30
N ARG A 279 -25.61 -4.65 5.59
CA ARG A 279 -26.64 -5.07 6.56
C ARG A 279 -27.69 -4.00 6.85
N THR A 280 -27.36 -2.72 6.63
CA THR A 280 -28.34 -1.64 6.75
C THR A 280 -29.26 -1.60 5.54
N ILE A 281 -28.70 -1.80 4.35
CA ILE A 281 -29.44 -1.84 3.07
C ILE A 281 -30.25 -3.13 2.95
N PHE A 282 -29.67 -4.26 3.35
CA PHE A 282 -30.25 -5.60 3.34
C PHE A 282 -30.24 -6.17 4.78
N PRO A 283 -31.28 -5.92 5.60
CA PRO A 283 -31.31 -6.34 7.00
C PRO A 283 -31.09 -7.84 7.25
N ASP A 284 -31.45 -8.67 6.27
CA ASP A 284 -31.28 -10.13 6.28
C ASP A 284 -30.10 -10.60 5.40
N PHE A 285 -29.06 -9.76 5.25
CA PHE A 285 -27.90 -10.04 4.42
C PHE A 285 -27.23 -11.38 4.76
N ASP A 286 -27.12 -11.70 6.04
CA ASP A 286 -26.41 -12.89 6.52
C ASP A 286 -27.22 -14.18 6.35
N GLU A 287 -28.55 -14.10 6.22
CA GLU A 287 -29.45 -15.23 5.98
C GLU A 287 -29.69 -15.50 4.50
N ARG A 288 -29.51 -14.49 3.65
CA ARG A 288 -29.72 -14.61 2.19
C ARG A 288 -28.69 -15.52 1.52
N LYS A 289 -29.12 -16.20 0.46
CA LYS A 289 -28.20 -16.74 -0.54
C LYS A 289 -27.41 -15.57 -1.12
N ARG A 290 -26.10 -15.56 -0.88
CA ARG A 290 -25.18 -14.51 -1.33
C ARG A 290 -23.98 -15.13 -1.99
N GLU A 291 -23.59 -14.59 -3.12
CA GLU A 291 -22.40 -14.99 -3.86
C GLU A 291 -21.63 -13.72 -4.24
N MET A 292 -20.34 -13.86 -4.50
CA MET A 292 -19.49 -12.78 -4.97
C MET A 292 -18.98 -13.07 -6.36
N LEU A 293 -18.76 -12.03 -7.16
CA LEU A 293 -18.03 -12.10 -8.40
C LEU A 293 -16.91 -11.05 -8.36
N LEU A 294 -15.68 -11.49 -8.61
CA LEU A 294 -14.52 -10.62 -8.70
C LEU A 294 -14.20 -10.38 -10.17
N THR A 295 -14.12 -9.11 -10.56
CA THR A 295 -13.72 -8.74 -11.93
C THR A 295 -12.25 -9.05 -12.16
N HIS A 296 -11.40 -8.89 -11.15
CA HIS A 296 -9.98 -9.22 -11.18
C HIS A 296 -9.36 -9.37 -9.79
N SER A 297 -8.03 -9.55 -9.74
CA SER A 297 -7.26 -9.89 -8.53
C SER A 297 -6.75 -8.70 -7.70
N ASP A 298 -7.00 -7.45 -8.11
CA ASP A 298 -6.44 -6.32 -7.38
C ASP A 298 -7.06 -6.18 -5.97
N SER A 299 -6.24 -5.67 -5.06
CA SER A 299 -6.52 -5.64 -3.62
C SER A 299 -7.79 -4.86 -3.25
N ASP A 300 -8.17 -3.88 -4.06
CA ASP A 300 -9.37 -3.08 -3.83
C ASP A 300 -10.62 -3.65 -4.47
N HIS A 301 -10.58 -4.84 -5.07
CA HIS A 301 -11.78 -5.54 -5.53
C HIS A 301 -12.18 -6.67 -4.58
N THR A 302 -11.29 -7.05 -3.65
CA THR A 302 -11.36 -8.31 -2.90
C THR A 302 -11.68 -8.15 -1.41
N GLY A 303 -11.91 -6.93 -0.93
CA GLY A 303 -12.09 -6.61 0.49
C GLY A 303 -13.13 -7.45 1.25
N LEU A 304 -14.20 -7.92 0.60
CA LEU A 304 -15.22 -8.77 1.23
C LEU A 304 -15.05 -10.27 0.99
N ALA A 305 -14.05 -10.71 0.22
CA ALA A 305 -13.92 -12.11 -0.20
C ALA A 305 -13.96 -13.11 0.95
N GLU A 306 -13.32 -12.80 2.09
CA GLU A 306 -13.31 -13.66 3.28
C GLU A 306 -14.70 -13.90 3.89
N SER A 307 -15.64 -12.96 3.69
CA SER A 307 -17.01 -13.04 4.22
C SER A 307 -18.01 -13.70 3.27
N MET A 308 -17.56 -14.06 2.05
CA MET A 308 -18.43 -14.59 1.00
C MET A 308 -18.34 -16.13 0.95
N PRO A 309 -19.48 -16.84 0.83
CA PRO A 309 -19.48 -18.30 0.82
C PRO A 309 -19.06 -18.90 -0.53
N VAL A 310 -19.32 -18.17 -1.62
CA VAL A 310 -18.96 -18.54 -3.00
C VAL A 310 -18.40 -17.30 -3.69
N ILE A 311 -17.29 -17.47 -4.40
CA ILE A 311 -16.58 -16.39 -5.10
C ILE A 311 -16.34 -16.83 -6.54
N TRP A 312 -16.97 -16.17 -7.50
CA TRP A 312 -16.78 -16.37 -8.92
C TRP A 312 -15.65 -15.48 -9.44
N CYS A 313 -14.78 -16.03 -10.26
CA CYS A 313 -13.73 -15.26 -10.94
C CYS A 313 -13.27 -15.98 -12.22
N SER A 314 -12.48 -15.30 -13.05
CA SER A 314 -11.79 -15.94 -14.17
C SER A 314 -10.72 -16.92 -13.68
N GLN A 315 -10.34 -17.87 -14.53
CA GLN A 315 -9.25 -18.81 -14.25
C GLN A 315 -7.95 -18.07 -13.92
N ARG A 316 -7.61 -17.03 -14.68
CA ARG A 316 -6.38 -16.24 -14.47
C ARG A 316 -6.38 -15.48 -13.16
N THR A 317 -7.53 -14.95 -12.74
CA THR A 317 -7.69 -14.34 -11.42
C THR A 317 -7.47 -15.37 -10.31
N ALA A 318 -8.03 -16.59 -10.47
CA ALA A 318 -7.80 -17.69 -9.52
C ALA A 318 -6.33 -18.12 -9.48
N ASP A 319 -5.65 -18.17 -10.63
CA ASP A 319 -4.23 -18.49 -10.72
C ASP A 319 -3.37 -17.43 -10.01
N CYS A 320 -3.73 -16.15 -10.12
CA CYS A 320 -3.08 -15.07 -9.36
C CYS A 320 -3.20 -15.31 -7.85
N PHE A 321 -4.40 -15.58 -7.35
CA PHE A 321 -4.61 -15.87 -5.93
C PHE A 321 -3.88 -17.13 -5.48
N ALA A 322 -3.87 -18.19 -6.29
CA ALA A 322 -3.14 -19.42 -6.00
C ALA A 322 -1.63 -19.15 -5.88
N ASN A 323 -1.06 -18.42 -6.83
CA ASN A 323 0.36 -18.04 -6.82
C ASN A 323 0.71 -17.21 -5.58
N GLU A 324 -0.11 -16.20 -5.26
CA GLU A 324 0.11 -15.38 -4.06
C GLU A 324 0.02 -16.21 -2.77
N SER A 325 -0.88 -17.21 -2.71
CA SER A 325 -0.98 -18.12 -1.55
C SER A 325 0.26 -18.99 -1.35
N LEU A 326 1.02 -19.24 -2.43
CA LEU A 326 2.30 -19.94 -2.44
C LEU A 326 3.50 -19.00 -2.21
N GLY A 327 3.25 -17.71 -1.97
CA GLY A 327 4.30 -16.71 -1.80
C GLY A 327 4.96 -16.26 -3.11
N LEU A 328 4.42 -16.65 -4.27
CA LEU A 328 4.92 -16.22 -5.57
C LEU A 328 4.48 -14.77 -5.85
N PRO A 329 5.30 -13.96 -6.56
CA PRO A 329 4.92 -12.62 -6.96
C PRO A 329 3.64 -12.62 -7.80
N SER A 330 2.73 -11.69 -7.50
CA SER A 330 1.59 -11.43 -8.39
C SER A 330 2.07 -10.75 -9.69
N PRO A 331 1.25 -10.69 -10.75
CA PRO A 331 1.60 -9.95 -11.97
C PRO A 331 1.99 -8.48 -11.70
N ARG A 332 1.38 -7.87 -10.67
CA ARG A 332 1.69 -6.52 -10.19
C ARG A 332 3.09 -6.41 -9.58
N GLU A 333 3.55 -7.48 -8.96
CA GLU A 333 4.84 -7.60 -8.28
C GLU A 333 5.96 -8.16 -9.18
N ALA A 334 5.64 -8.56 -10.41
CA ALA A 334 6.60 -9.13 -11.34
C ALA A 334 7.66 -8.12 -11.82
N SER A 335 7.35 -6.82 -11.80
CA SER A 335 8.31 -5.76 -12.12
C SER A 335 8.99 -5.24 -10.86
N ALA A 336 10.31 -5.01 -10.95
CA ALA A 336 11.07 -4.41 -9.85
C ALA A 336 10.45 -3.09 -9.36
N THR A 337 9.91 -2.30 -10.29
CA THR A 337 9.32 -0.99 -10.01
C THR A 337 7.90 -1.04 -9.43
N GLY A 338 7.18 -2.14 -9.66
CA GLY A 338 5.83 -2.32 -9.14
C GLY A 338 5.86 -2.92 -7.74
N LEU A 339 6.72 -3.92 -7.51
CA LEU A 339 6.80 -4.70 -6.28
C LEU A 339 6.74 -3.84 -5.00
N PRO A 340 7.53 -2.76 -4.82
CA PRO A 340 7.55 -2.01 -3.58
C PRO A 340 6.22 -1.31 -3.30
N TYR A 341 5.59 -0.73 -4.32
CA TYR A 341 4.29 -0.08 -4.18
C TYR A 341 3.20 -1.09 -3.82
N TYR A 342 3.11 -2.21 -4.52
CA TYR A 342 2.04 -3.17 -4.27
C TYR A 342 2.18 -3.86 -2.90
N ARG A 343 3.41 -4.07 -2.41
CA ARG A 343 3.65 -4.57 -1.06
C ARG A 343 3.25 -3.56 0.02
N LEU A 344 3.55 -2.27 -0.18
CA LEU A 344 3.04 -1.20 0.69
C LEU A 344 1.51 -1.12 0.64
N ASN A 345 0.90 -1.17 -0.55
CA ASN A 345 -0.54 -1.17 -0.71
C ASN A 345 -1.18 -2.32 0.10
N LYS A 346 -0.65 -3.54 -0.02
CA LYS A 346 -1.12 -4.70 0.75
C LYS A 346 -1.06 -4.48 2.26
N LEU A 347 0.03 -3.91 2.78
CA LEU A 347 0.19 -3.59 4.20
C LEU A 347 -0.80 -2.49 4.65
N ILE A 348 -0.96 -1.43 3.86
CA ILE A 348 -1.85 -0.30 4.19
C ILE A 348 -3.32 -0.72 4.19
N THR A 349 -3.69 -1.61 3.26
CA THR A 349 -5.09 -1.96 2.99
C THR A 349 -5.50 -3.29 3.63
N GLU A 350 -4.63 -3.86 4.45
CA GLU A 350 -4.82 -5.13 5.15
C GLU A 350 -5.18 -6.29 4.21
N TYR A 351 -4.69 -6.25 2.97
CA TYR A 351 -5.00 -7.24 1.94
C TYR A 351 -4.66 -8.66 2.41
N ALA A 352 -5.53 -9.59 2.06
CA ALA A 352 -5.27 -11.01 2.17
C ALA A 352 -5.84 -11.73 0.95
N VAL A 353 -5.16 -12.81 0.57
CA VAL A 353 -5.58 -13.67 -0.54
C VAL A 353 -6.97 -14.24 -0.23
N PRO A 354 -7.93 -14.16 -1.16
CA PRO A 354 -9.23 -14.79 -1.04
C PRO A 354 -9.17 -16.29 -0.68
N PRO A 355 -10.17 -16.84 0.05
CA PRO A 355 -10.19 -18.25 0.41
C PRO A 355 -10.35 -19.14 -0.83
N LEU A 356 -9.24 -19.79 -1.24
CA LEU A 356 -9.16 -20.53 -2.51
C LEU A 356 -10.21 -21.64 -2.65
N ASN A 357 -10.60 -22.29 -1.55
CA ASN A 357 -11.63 -23.34 -1.53
C ASN A 357 -13.05 -22.83 -1.86
N ARG A 358 -13.29 -21.51 -1.82
CA ARG A 358 -14.56 -20.88 -2.17
C ARG A 358 -14.60 -20.35 -3.60
N LEU A 359 -13.47 -20.39 -4.32
CA LEU A 359 -13.40 -19.93 -5.71
C LEU A 359 -14.19 -20.86 -6.64
N ARG A 360 -14.83 -20.26 -7.65
CA ARG A 360 -15.53 -20.93 -8.74
C ARG A 360 -15.17 -20.23 -10.06
N ILE A 361 -14.83 -21.02 -11.06
CA ILE A 361 -14.29 -20.52 -12.32
C ILE A 361 -15.42 -20.18 -13.28
N LEU A 362 -15.40 -18.95 -13.82
CA LEU A 362 -16.36 -18.46 -14.82
C LEU A 362 -16.10 -18.99 -16.23
N ASN A 363 -14.85 -19.33 -16.55
CA ASN A 363 -14.44 -19.75 -17.89
C ASN A 363 -15.13 -21.06 -18.29
N THR A 364 -15.88 -21.01 -19.38
CA THR A 364 -16.32 -22.18 -20.16
C THR A 364 -15.52 -22.33 -21.45
N SER A 365 -14.72 -21.31 -21.81
CA SER A 365 -13.78 -21.31 -22.93
C SER A 365 -12.48 -20.59 -22.55
N HIS A 366 -11.43 -20.82 -23.33
CA HIS A 366 -10.18 -20.08 -23.23
C HIS A 366 -10.34 -18.71 -23.89
N GLY A 367 -9.77 -17.67 -23.26
CA GLY A 367 -9.63 -16.36 -23.88
C GLY A 367 -8.51 -16.37 -24.92
N ASP A 368 -8.63 -15.52 -25.95
CA ASP A 368 -7.58 -15.22 -26.91
C ASP A 368 -6.87 -13.93 -26.49
N ASP A 369 -5.57 -14.03 -26.19
CA ASP A 369 -4.74 -12.90 -25.74
C ASP A 369 -4.31 -11.98 -26.88
N GLU A 370 -4.45 -12.43 -28.13
CA GLU A 370 -4.18 -11.61 -29.31
C GLU A 370 -5.33 -10.63 -29.59
N GLN A 371 -6.53 -10.93 -29.07
CA GLN A 371 -7.67 -10.00 -29.12
C GLN A 371 -7.70 -9.13 -27.87
N PRO A 372 -8.05 -7.84 -27.98
CA PRO A 372 -8.20 -7.00 -26.80
C PRO A 372 -9.20 -7.56 -25.78
N ILE A 373 -10.30 -8.14 -26.26
CA ILE A 373 -11.37 -8.70 -25.43
C ILE A 373 -11.83 -10.03 -26.04
N SER A 374 -11.96 -11.04 -25.21
CA SER A 374 -12.38 -12.38 -25.61
C SER A 374 -13.56 -12.90 -24.77
N PRO A 375 -14.58 -13.53 -25.38
CA PRO A 375 -15.64 -14.19 -24.61
C PRO A 375 -15.10 -15.45 -23.94
N ILE A 376 -15.31 -15.56 -22.63
CA ILE A 376 -14.86 -16.71 -21.82
C ILE A 376 -16.02 -17.51 -21.23
N GLY A 377 -17.24 -16.97 -21.23
CA GLY A 377 -18.40 -17.70 -20.76
C GLY A 377 -19.68 -16.88 -20.66
N ALA A 378 -20.63 -17.37 -19.86
CA ALA A 378 -21.88 -16.69 -19.58
C ALA A 378 -22.25 -16.85 -18.10
N PHE A 379 -22.89 -15.84 -17.53
CA PHE A 379 -23.35 -15.82 -16.15
C PHE A 379 -24.83 -15.45 -16.07
N LEU A 380 -25.59 -16.14 -15.22
CA LEU A 380 -27.04 -15.93 -15.07
C LEU A 380 -27.34 -15.42 -13.67
N PHE A 381 -28.17 -14.37 -13.59
CA PHE A 381 -28.67 -13.86 -12.33
C PHE A 381 -30.08 -13.27 -12.52
N GLY A 382 -31.06 -13.80 -11.78
CA GLY A 382 -32.47 -13.44 -11.99
C GLY A 382 -32.92 -13.75 -13.41
N ASP A 383 -33.44 -12.73 -14.11
CA ASP A 383 -33.83 -12.76 -15.53
C ASP A 383 -32.74 -12.24 -16.48
N MET A 384 -31.56 -11.89 -15.95
CA MET A 384 -30.45 -11.34 -16.72
C MET A 384 -29.46 -12.42 -17.16
N ARG A 385 -28.93 -12.26 -18.38
CA ARG A 385 -27.90 -13.14 -18.95
C ARG A 385 -26.71 -12.31 -19.40
N PHE A 386 -25.61 -12.44 -18.66
CA PHE A 386 -24.37 -11.76 -18.94
C PHE A 386 -23.46 -12.62 -19.81
N ASN A 387 -22.92 -12.03 -20.87
CA ASN A 387 -21.72 -12.53 -21.51
C ASN A 387 -20.53 -12.17 -20.61
N VAL A 388 -19.71 -13.16 -20.27
CA VAL A 388 -18.48 -12.98 -19.51
C VAL A 388 -17.34 -12.80 -20.51
N LEU A 389 -16.73 -11.62 -20.49
CA LEU A 389 -15.63 -11.25 -21.37
C LEU A 389 -14.37 -11.06 -20.55
N GLN A 390 -13.21 -11.42 -21.09
CA GLN A 390 -11.91 -11.24 -20.47
C GLN A 390 -11.04 -10.34 -21.33
N GLY A 391 -10.32 -9.40 -20.72
CA GLY A 391 -9.26 -8.65 -21.39
C GLY A 391 -8.00 -9.49 -21.62
N ASN A 392 -7.05 -8.95 -22.38
CA ASN A 392 -5.79 -9.61 -22.73
C ASN A 392 -4.66 -9.46 -21.69
N GLY A 393 -5.01 -9.09 -20.46
CA GLY A 393 -4.11 -8.85 -19.33
C GLY A 393 -3.48 -7.45 -19.33
N GLY A 394 -4.10 -6.48 -19.99
CA GLY A 394 -3.57 -5.12 -20.09
C GLY A 394 -3.61 -4.36 -18.77
N HIS A 395 -4.72 -4.47 -18.04
CA HIS A 395 -4.83 -3.94 -16.68
C HIS A 395 -4.16 -4.90 -15.70
N VAL A 396 -4.68 -6.12 -15.59
CA VAL A 396 -4.11 -7.27 -14.87
C VAL A 396 -4.61 -8.60 -15.48
N PRO A 397 -3.78 -9.66 -15.56
CA PRO A 397 -4.23 -10.96 -16.06
C PRO A 397 -5.51 -11.48 -15.40
N GLY A 398 -6.57 -11.63 -16.19
CA GLY A 398 -7.87 -12.15 -15.73
C GLY A 398 -8.95 -11.10 -15.53
N GLU A 399 -8.68 -9.82 -15.80
CA GLU A 399 -9.67 -8.74 -15.92
C GLU A 399 -10.91 -9.17 -16.70
N THR A 400 -12.08 -9.03 -16.06
CA THR A 400 -13.35 -9.60 -16.52
C THR A 400 -14.44 -8.55 -16.52
N MET A 401 -15.23 -8.54 -17.60
CA MET A 401 -16.41 -7.70 -17.77
C MET A 401 -17.66 -8.59 -17.94
N LEU A 402 -18.79 -8.09 -17.45
CA LEU A 402 -20.10 -8.72 -17.61
C LEU A 402 -21.00 -7.82 -18.43
N ILE A 403 -21.51 -8.32 -19.56
CA ILE A 403 -22.39 -7.53 -20.44
C ILE A 403 -23.68 -8.30 -20.71
N ASP A 404 -24.81 -7.74 -20.30
CA ASP A 404 -26.14 -8.17 -20.73
C ASP A 404 -26.58 -7.29 -21.92
N PRO A 405 -26.54 -7.81 -23.16
CA PRO A 405 -26.90 -7.04 -24.34
C PRO A 405 -28.41 -6.83 -24.49
N VAL A 406 -29.24 -7.65 -23.84
CA VAL A 406 -30.71 -7.55 -23.92
C VAL A 406 -31.18 -6.37 -23.09
N HIS A 407 -30.71 -6.29 -21.85
CA HIS A 407 -31.06 -5.21 -20.92
C HIS A 407 -30.11 -4.00 -21.02
N ARG A 408 -29.05 -4.11 -21.83
CA ARG A 408 -28.01 -3.09 -22.03
C ARG A 408 -27.34 -2.66 -20.72
N VAL A 409 -26.90 -3.64 -19.95
CA VAL A 409 -26.19 -3.44 -18.68
C VAL A 409 -24.78 -3.97 -18.82
N ALA A 410 -23.78 -3.21 -18.35
CA ALA A 410 -22.39 -3.61 -18.36
C ALA A 410 -21.71 -3.36 -17.00
N PHE A 411 -21.01 -4.35 -16.47
CA PHE A 411 -20.08 -4.22 -15.34
C PHE A 411 -18.68 -4.36 -15.90
N THR A 412 -17.85 -3.32 -15.77
CA THR A 412 -16.59 -3.24 -16.52
C THR A 412 -15.34 -3.49 -15.68
N GLY A 413 -15.46 -3.51 -14.34
CA GLY A 413 -14.29 -3.43 -13.48
C GLY A 413 -13.42 -2.25 -13.89
N ASP A 414 -12.10 -2.46 -13.93
CA ASP A 414 -11.14 -1.40 -14.25
C ASP A 414 -10.84 -1.24 -15.74
N ASP A 415 -11.39 -2.11 -16.59
CA ASP A 415 -11.30 -1.98 -18.06
C ASP A 415 -12.06 -0.75 -18.58
N TYR A 416 -12.94 -0.19 -17.75
CA TYR A 416 -13.46 1.17 -17.88
C TYR A 416 -13.82 1.76 -16.50
N ILE A 417 -13.28 2.94 -16.21
CA ILE A 417 -13.63 3.74 -15.03
C ILE A 417 -14.35 5.04 -15.43
N ASN A 418 -15.12 5.64 -14.51
CA ASN A 418 -15.79 6.92 -14.72
C ASN A 418 -15.13 8.06 -13.93
N PRO A 419 -14.03 8.67 -14.44
CA PRO A 419 -13.31 9.73 -13.72
C PRO A 419 -14.13 11.02 -13.58
N HIS A 420 -15.12 11.24 -14.45
CA HIS A 420 -15.94 12.44 -14.44
C HIS A 420 -16.90 12.49 -13.24
N ASN A 421 -17.31 11.33 -12.74
CA ASN A 421 -18.24 11.21 -11.61
C ASN A 421 -17.62 10.53 -10.39
N MET A 422 -16.37 10.84 -10.08
CA MET A 422 -15.77 10.48 -8.79
C MET A 422 -16.10 11.51 -7.71
N THR A 423 -16.32 11.03 -6.49
CA THR A 423 -16.42 11.87 -5.28
C THR A 423 -15.09 12.58 -4.99
N PRO A 424 -15.07 13.69 -4.21
CA PRO A 424 -13.82 14.36 -3.87
C PRO A 424 -12.78 13.44 -3.20
N PRO A 425 -13.13 12.56 -2.23
CA PRO A 425 -12.18 11.61 -1.66
C PRO A 425 -11.62 10.63 -2.69
N GLN A 426 -12.46 10.07 -3.58
CA GLN A 426 -11.99 9.17 -4.64
C GLN A 426 -10.96 9.87 -5.55
N LYS A 427 -11.24 11.11 -5.96
CA LYS A 427 -10.31 11.91 -6.79
C LYS A 427 -8.99 12.20 -6.09
N GLU A 428 -9.00 12.35 -4.78
CA GLU A 428 -7.78 12.55 -4.00
C GLU A 428 -6.96 11.25 -3.94
N PHE A 429 -7.62 10.13 -3.64
CA PHE A 429 -7.00 8.82 -3.56
C PHE A 429 -6.37 8.38 -4.89
N ASP A 430 -7.10 8.53 -5.99
CA ASP A 430 -6.66 8.10 -7.33
C ASP A 430 -5.44 8.88 -7.84
N ARG A 431 -5.08 10.01 -7.20
CA ARG A 431 -3.85 10.75 -7.50
C ARG A 431 -2.63 10.21 -6.76
N LEU A 432 -2.82 9.44 -5.70
CA LEU A 432 -1.73 8.89 -4.88
C LEU A 432 -1.09 7.67 -5.57
N ALA A 433 -1.92 6.75 -6.07
CA ALA A 433 -1.45 5.50 -6.66
C ALA A 433 -0.54 5.69 -7.89
N PRO A 434 -0.86 6.52 -8.90
CA PRO A 434 0.01 6.69 -10.07
C PRO A 434 1.38 7.31 -9.76
N TYR A 435 1.48 8.14 -8.71
CA TYR A 435 2.77 8.71 -8.32
C TYR A 435 3.72 7.63 -7.76
N LEU A 436 3.19 6.71 -6.95
CA LEU A 436 3.98 5.67 -6.28
C LEU A 436 4.17 4.42 -7.16
N ALA A 437 3.14 4.02 -7.90
CA ALA A 437 3.13 2.81 -8.75
C ALA A 437 3.67 3.05 -10.17
N ARG A 438 3.78 4.32 -10.59
CA ARG A 438 4.06 4.79 -11.97
C ARG A 438 2.94 4.48 -12.97
N SER A 439 2.39 3.27 -12.92
CA SER A 439 1.27 2.81 -13.73
C SER A 439 0.42 1.85 -12.91
N VAL A 440 -0.90 1.98 -13.04
CA VAL A 440 -1.88 1.03 -12.52
C VAL A 440 -2.24 -0.05 -13.55
N ASN A 441 -1.58 -0.08 -14.70
CA ASN A 441 -1.71 -1.12 -15.72
C ASN A 441 -0.42 -1.94 -15.80
N VAL A 442 -0.55 -3.27 -15.90
CA VAL A 442 0.57 -4.18 -16.18
C VAL A 442 1.15 -3.91 -17.56
N ASP A 443 0.29 -3.70 -18.57
CA ASP A 443 0.67 -3.32 -19.93
C ASP A 443 -0.28 -2.23 -20.46
N SER A 444 0.20 -0.98 -20.39
CA SER A 444 -0.58 0.18 -20.83
C SER A 444 -1.03 0.11 -22.29
N PRO A 445 -0.18 -0.21 -23.29
CA PRO A 445 -0.65 -0.42 -24.66
C PRO A 445 -1.80 -1.42 -24.81
N ARG A 446 -1.72 -2.57 -24.14
CA ARG A 446 -2.79 -3.58 -24.10
C ARG A 446 -4.05 -3.04 -23.43
N TYR A 447 -3.93 -2.38 -22.28
CA TYR A 447 -5.05 -1.72 -21.61
C TYR A 447 -5.78 -0.72 -22.52
N HIS A 448 -5.06 0.12 -23.25
CA HIS A 448 -5.70 1.07 -24.17
C HIS A 448 -6.41 0.36 -25.34
N ALA A 449 -5.97 -0.84 -25.74
CA ALA A 449 -6.68 -1.64 -26.72
C ALA A 449 -7.99 -2.20 -26.14
N ILE A 450 -7.98 -2.67 -24.89
CA ILE A 450 -9.17 -3.09 -24.16
C ILE A 450 -10.16 -1.93 -24.08
N LEU A 451 -9.74 -0.78 -23.55
CA LEU A 451 -10.59 0.39 -23.38
C LEU A 451 -11.25 0.83 -24.70
N ARG A 452 -10.50 0.85 -25.81
CA ARG A 452 -11.07 1.15 -27.14
C ARG A 452 -12.14 0.13 -27.54
N ALA A 453 -11.91 -1.15 -27.30
CA ALA A 453 -12.89 -2.20 -27.60
C ALA A 453 -14.14 -2.09 -26.71
N VAL A 454 -13.98 -1.83 -25.41
CA VAL A 454 -15.09 -1.59 -24.48
C VAL A 454 -15.95 -0.41 -24.93
N LEU A 455 -15.32 0.74 -25.22
CA LEU A 455 -16.05 1.92 -25.68
C LEU A 455 -16.74 1.66 -27.02
N ALA A 456 -16.08 0.99 -27.97
CA ALA A 456 -16.71 0.60 -29.23
C ALA A 456 -17.91 -0.34 -29.03
N MET A 457 -17.93 -1.14 -27.97
CA MET A 457 -19.05 -2.00 -27.61
C MET A 457 -20.21 -1.24 -26.97
N LEU A 458 -19.94 -0.22 -26.16
CA LEU A 458 -20.93 0.38 -25.24
C LEU A 458 -21.38 1.80 -25.62
N ASP A 459 -20.50 2.64 -26.17
CA ASP A 459 -20.77 4.07 -26.39
C ASP A 459 -21.84 4.32 -27.45
N GLY A 460 -22.72 5.29 -27.17
CA GLY A 460 -23.84 5.65 -28.04
C GLY A 460 -24.91 4.58 -28.22
N LYS A 461 -24.86 3.47 -27.47
CA LYS A 461 -25.80 2.34 -27.62
C LYS A 461 -26.82 2.24 -26.48
N GLY A 462 -26.83 3.21 -25.56
CA GLY A 462 -27.77 3.27 -24.44
C GLY A 462 -27.48 2.23 -23.36
N TYR A 463 -26.21 1.84 -23.19
CA TYR A 463 -25.82 0.99 -22.07
C TYR A 463 -25.78 1.76 -20.76
N LEU A 464 -26.25 1.11 -19.70
CA LEU A 464 -26.00 1.49 -18.33
C LEU A 464 -24.72 0.77 -17.86
N ILE A 465 -23.68 1.55 -17.56
CA ILE A 465 -22.35 1.04 -17.23
C ILE A 465 -22.07 1.24 -15.74
N PHE A 466 -21.68 0.16 -15.10
CA PHE A 466 -21.22 0.06 -13.72
C PHE A 466 -19.69 -0.09 -13.73
N PRO A 467 -18.95 1.02 -13.62
CA PRO A 467 -17.50 1.00 -13.64
C PRO A 467 -16.90 0.48 -12.33
N GLY A 468 -15.63 0.06 -12.38
CA GLY A 468 -14.83 -0.26 -11.18
C GLY A 468 -14.66 0.95 -10.27
N HIS A 469 -14.56 2.16 -10.83
CA HIS A 469 -14.49 3.40 -10.06
C HIS A 469 -15.38 4.52 -10.63
N GLY A 470 -15.93 5.34 -9.72
CA GLY A 470 -16.80 6.47 -10.04
C GLY A 470 -18.25 6.07 -10.30
N GLY A 471 -19.14 7.06 -10.46
CA GLY A 471 -20.57 6.79 -10.51
C GLY A 471 -21.03 6.06 -11.77
N VAL A 472 -22.17 5.39 -11.66
CA VAL A 472 -22.87 4.75 -12.79
C VAL A 472 -23.08 5.75 -13.93
N VAL A 473 -22.83 5.33 -15.17
CA VAL A 473 -22.99 6.18 -16.36
C VAL A 473 -23.93 5.56 -17.37
N GLN A 474 -24.81 6.37 -17.94
CA GLN A 474 -25.63 5.98 -19.06
C GLN A 474 -25.02 6.54 -20.35
N ARG A 475 -24.62 5.68 -21.28
CA ARG A 475 -24.01 6.08 -22.56
C ARG A 475 -25.07 6.23 -23.65
N THR A 476 -25.82 7.34 -23.61
CA THR A 476 -26.84 7.67 -24.61
C THR A 476 -26.29 8.39 -25.85
N GLU A 477 -25.09 8.97 -25.77
CA GLU A 477 -24.44 9.69 -26.87
C GLU A 477 -23.02 9.12 -27.08
N ALA A 478 -22.57 9.07 -28.34
CA ALA A 478 -21.19 8.70 -28.68
C ALA A 478 -20.27 9.89 -28.37
N MET A 479 -19.19 9.66 -27.61
CA MET A 479 -18.16 10.68 -27.36
C MET A 479 -17.15 10.77 -28.49
#